data_AF-A0A512DIL1-F1
#
_entry.id   AF-A0A512DIL1-F1
#
_cell.length_a   1.000
_cell.length_b   1.000
_cell.length_c   1.000
_cell.angle_alpha   90.00
_cell.angle_beta   90.00
_cell.angle_gamma   90.00
#
_symmetry.space_group_name_H-M   'P 1'
#
loop_
_entity.id
_entity.type
_entity.pdbx_description
1 polymer ?
#
loop_
_entity_poly.entity_id
_entity_poly.type
_entity_poly.pdbx_seq_one_letter_code
_entity_poly.pdbx_strand_id
1 'polypeptide(L)'
;MMRKTSEMTLEQLQKRLREAHARIGFEGRFAFTIDQSAALSAGNGHGGCYVTHWFRPTPYAFEDCKAVGAGSVADCIAALDRYVASFPKAMTNEEVGMTLGVVPRHEERYEVAAE
;
A
#
# COMPACT_ATOMS: atom_id res chain seq x y z
N MET A 1 6.51 35.70 8.04
CA MET A 1 5.44 34.97 8.74
C MET A 1 5.23 33.65 7.99
N MET A 2 5.99 32.61 8.34
CA MET A 2 5.92 31.30 7.67
C MET A 2 4.55 30.68 7.96
N ARG A 3 3.83 30.30 6.90
CA ARG A 3 2.60 29.51 7.03
C ARG A 3 2.98 28.22 7.74
N LYS A 4 2.45 28.07 8.95
CA LYS A 4 2.47 26.84 9.72
C LYS A 4 1.53 25.86 9.02
N THR A 5 1.95 25.32 7.87
CA THR A 5 1.44 24.03 7.44
C THR A 5 1.81 23.08 8.56
N SER A 6 0.82 22.37 9.09
CA SER A 6 0.99 21.23 9.96
C SER A 6 1.74 20.15 9.18
N GLU A 7 3.04 20.37 8.99
CA GLU A 7 3.92 19.61 8.10
C GLU A 7 4.10 18.22 8.67
N MET A 8 3.35 17.26 8.11
CA MET A 8 3.73 15.87 8.17
C MET A 8 5.17 15.76 7.64
N THR A 9 6.10 15.32 8.47
CA THR A 9 7.48 15.14 8.03
C THR A 9 7.60 13.91 7.14
N LEU A 10 8.69 13.82 6.37
CA LEU A 10 8.95 12.67 5.52
C LEU A 10 9.05 11.37 6.35
N GLU A 11 9.61 11.44 7.55
CA GLU A 11 9.74 10.30 8.48
C GLU A 11 8.37 9.83 8.99
N GLN A 12 7.46 10.77 9.26
CA GLN A 12 6.09 10.45 9.68
C GLN A 12 5.30 9.79 8.54
N LEU A 13 5.46 10.30 7.32
CA LEU A 13 4.88 9.70 6.12
C LEU A 13 5.40 8.27 5.89
N GLN A 14 6.71 8.07 5.97
CA GLN A 14 7.34 6.75 5.86
C GLN A 14 6.84 5.79 6.95
N LYS A 15 6.72 6.26 8.19
CA LYS A 15 6.15 5.45 9.29
C LYS A 15 4.73 5.00 8.96
N ARG A 16 3.86 5.90 8.49
CA ARG A 16 2.48 5.57 8.11
C ARG A 16 2.40 4.56 6.96
N LEU A 17 3.26 4.69 5.95
CA LEU A 17 3.32 3.73 4.85
C LEU A 17 3.74 2.33 5.33
N ARG A 18 4.72 2.24 6.25
CA ARG A 18 5.12 0.97 6.86
C ARG A 18 3.99 0.34 7.68
N GLU A 19 3.27 1.14 8.46
CA GLU A 19 2.11 0.67 9.22
C GLU A 19 0.98 0.16 8.30
N ALA A 20 0.74 0.86 7.19
CA ALA A 20 -0.22 0.45 6.17
C ALA A 20 0.20 -0.87 5.49
N HIS A 21 1.48 -1.04 5.13
CA HIS A 21 2.01 -2.31 4.62
C HIS A 21 1.86 -3.43 5.63
N ALA A 22 2.24 -3.22 6.89
CA ALA A 22 2.14 -4.23 7.93
C ALA A 22 0.69 -4.73 8.12
N ARG A 23 -0.30 -3.85 7.89
CA ARG A 23 -1.70 -4.20 8.03
C ARG A 23 -2.28 -4.96 6.84
N ILE A 24 -1.81 -4.68 5.63
CA ILE A 24 -2.24 -5.39 4.41
C ILE A 24 -1.43 -6.68 4.19
N GLY A 25 -0.22 -6.79 4.73
CA GLY A 25 0.63 -7.97 4.60
C GLY A 25 1.28 -8.07 3.23
N PHE A 26 1.37 -9.29 2.68
CA PHE A 26 2.03 -9.58 1.41
C PHE A 26 1.14 -9.36 0.18
N GLU A 27 -0.05 -8.80 0.36
CA GLU A 27 -1.05 -8.53 -0.69
C GLU A 27 -0.66 -7.35 -1.61
N GLY A 28 0.58 -6.87 -1.55
CA GLY A 28 1.10 -5.86 -2.47
C GLY A 28 1.98 -4.80 -1.82
N ARG A 29 2.17 -3.71 -2.54
CA ARG A 29 2.92 -2.52 -2.13
C ARG A 29 2.12 -1.25 -2.38
N PHE A 30 2.46 -0.22 -1.64
CA PHE A 30 1.92 1.13 -1.82
C PHE A 30 2.98 1.99 -2.45
N ALA A 31 2.61 2.76 -3.47
CA ALA A 31 3.42 3.85 -3.97
C ALA A 31 2.73 5.17 -3.63
N PHE A 32 3.47 6.06 -2.97
CA PHE A 32 3.06 7.41 -2.61
C PHE A 32 3.93 8.37 -3.40
N THR A 33 3.32 9.13 -4.30
CA THR A 33 4.04 10.06 -5.15
C THR A 33 3.59 11.49 -4.84
N ILE A 34 4.55 12.39 -4.78
CA ILE A 34 4.33 13.82 -4.58
C ILE A 34 4.76 14.52 -5.86
N ASP A 35 3.82 15.21 -6.51
CA ASP A 35 4.16 16.04 -7.66
C ASP A 35 4.89 17.30 -7.21
N GLN A 36 6.19 17.36 -7.51
CA GLN A 36 7.04 18.51 -7.20
C GLN A 36 6.88 19.65 -8.21
N SER A 37 6.26 19.41 -9.37
CA SER A 37 6.11 20.43 -10.43
C SER A 37 5.14 21.55 -10.03
N ALA A 38 4.21 21.27 -9.13
CA ALA A 38 3.32 22.25 -8.55
C ALA A 38 3.97 23.14 -7.47
N ALA A 39 5.11 22.72 -6.91
CA ALA A 39 5.92 23.58 -6.06
C ALA A 39 6.74 24.61 -6.88
N LEU A 40 6.96 24.32 -8.17
CA LEU A 40 7.78 25.12 -9.08
C LEU A 40 6.96 26.00 -10.04
N SER A 41 5.65 25.75 -10.19
CA SER A 41 4.77 26.54 -11.06
C SER A 41 3.95 27.54 -10.23
N ALA A 42 4.31 28.82 -10.35
CA ALA A 42 3.57 29.92 -9.75
C ALA A 42 2.13 29.98 -10.32
N GLY A 43 1.16 29.51 -9.53
CA GLY A 43 -0.27 29.73 -9.75
C GLY A 43 -0.97 28.58 -10.48
N ASN A 44 -1.84 27.89 -9.75
CA ASN A 44 -2.86 26.94 -10.24
C ASN A 44 -2.39 25.57 -10.75
N GLY A 45 -1.16 25.13 -10.42
CA GLY A 45 -0.80 23.72 -10.54
C GLY A 45 -1.47 22.89 -9.44
N HIS A 46 -2.21 21.84 -9.80
CA HIS A 46 -2.72 20.83 -8.87
C HIS A 46 -1.54 20.08 -8.22
N GLY A 47 -0.90 20.68 -7.22
CA GLY A 47 0.13 20.04 -6.40
C GLY A 47 -0.45 18.89 -5.64
N GLY A 48 -0.51 17.76 -6.34
CA GLY A 48 -1.16 16.56 -5.91
C GLY A 48 -0.14 15.58 -5.37
N CYS A 49 -0.45 15.03 -4.21
CA CYS A 49 -0.06 13.68 -3.93
C CYS A 49 -1.01 12.71 -4.66
N TYR A 50 -0.51 11.54 -5.02
CA TYR A 50 -1.34 10.36 -5.28
C TYR A 50 -0.80 9.12 -4.57
N VAL A 51 -1.72 8.25 -4.16
CA VAL A 51 -1.44 6.95 -3.55
C VAL A 51 -2.02 5.85 -4.42
N THR A 52 -1.21 4.84 -4.70
CA THR A 52 -1.60 3.66 -5.49
C THR A 52 -1.25 2.38 -4.73
N HIS A 53 -2.11 1.38 -4.84
CA HIS A 53 -1.86 0.02 -4.36
C HIS A 53 -1.53 -0.87 -5.55
N TRP A 54 -0.34 -1.44 -5.55
CA TRP A 54 0.14 -2.37 -6.57
C TRP A 54 0.13 -3.76 -5.96
N PHE A 55 -0.65 -4.66 -6.53
CA PHE A 55 -0.82 -5.99 -5.97
C PHE A 55 -0.73 -7.05 -7.04
N ARG A 56 -0.29 -8.23 -6.62
CA ARG A 56 -0.21 -9.39 -7.49
C ARG A 56 -0.92 -10.55 -6.80
N PRO A 57 -2.13 -10.93 -7.25
CA PRO A 57 -2.95 -11.92 -6.54
C PRO A 57 -2.33 -13.32 -6.55
N THR A 58 -1.51 -13.65 -7.55
CA THR A 58 -0.73 -14.89 -7.60
C THR A 58 0.63 -14.64 -8.25
N PRO A 59 1.69 -15.44 -7.98
CA PRO A 59 3.02 -15.22 -8.55
C PRO A 59 3.05 -15.10 -10.08
N TYR A 60 2.12 -15.77 -10.76
CA TYR A 60 1.99 -15.85 -12.21
C TYR A 60 1.04 -14.79 -12.81
N ALA A 61 0.35 -14.01 -11.98
CA ALA A 61 -0.49 -12.92 -12.46
C ALA A 61 0.33 -11.67 -12.78
N PHE A 62 -0.20 -10.83 -13.68
CA PHE A 62 0.31 -9.48 -13.87
C PHE A 62 0.08 -8.64 -12.60
N GLU A 63 0.97 -7.68 -12.35
CA GLU A 63 0.79 -6.71 -11.28
C GLU A 63 -0.34 -5.75 -11.66
N ASP A 64 -1.37 -5.66 -10.82
CA ASP A 64 -2.49 -4.76 -10.99
C ASP A 64 -2.28 -3.50 -10.14
N CYS A 65 -2.82 -2.37 -10.59
CA CYS A 65 -2.68 -1.07 -9.95
C CYS A 65 -4.04 -0.47 -9.64
N LYS A 66 -4.29 -0.19 -8.37
CA LYS A 66 -5.48 0.49 -7.89
C LYS A 66 -5.15 1.88 -7.39
N ALA A 67 -5.85 2.88 -7.91
CA ALA A 67 -5.82 4.23 -7.35
C ALA A 67 -6.50 4.25 -5.97
N VAL A 68 -5.77 4.69 -4.94
CA VAL A 68 -6.25 4.75 -3.56
C VAL A 68 -6.71 6.16 -3.19
N GLY A 69 -5.97 7.18 -3.61
CA GLY A 69 -6.32 8.57 -3.35
C GLY A 69 -5.45 9.55 -4.13
N ALA A 70 -5.95 10.77 -4.29
CA ALA A 70 -5.24 11.90 -4.87
C ALA A 70 -5.69 13.20 -4.18
N GLY A 71 -4.85 14.23 -4.18
CA GLY A 71 -5.15 15.53 -3.56
C GLY A 71 -3.98 16.06 -2.74
N SER A 72 -4.25 16.72 -1.61
CA SER A 72 -3.17 17.09 -0.70
C SER A 72 -2.53 15.85 -0.05
N VAL A 73 -1.36 16.00 0.56
CA VAL A 73 -0.72 14.94 1.37
C VAL A 73 -1.68 14.44 2.46
N ALA A 74 -2.44 15.33 3.09
CA ALA A 74 -3.42 14.96 4.11
C ALA A 74 -4.56 14.12 3.52
N ASP A 75 -5.08 14.49 2.33
CA ASP A 75 -6.15 13.75 1.66
C ASP A 75 -5.70 12.34 1.28
N CYS A 76 -4.48 12.22 0.73
CA CYS A 76 -3.85 10.96 0.41
C CYS A 76 -3.72 10.03 1.62
N ILE A 77 -3.29 10.57 2.76
CA ILE A 77 -3.10 9.77 3.97
C ILE A 77 -4.44 9.35 4.57
N ALA A 78 -5.41 10.25 4.58
CA ALA A 78 -6.77 9.90 4.99
C ALA A 78 -7.37 8.82 4.07
N ALA A 79 -7.09 8.87 2.76
CA ALA A 79 -7.51 7.86 1.81
C ALA A 79 -6.80 6.51 2.04
N LEU A 80 -5.50 6.51 2.32
CA LEU A 80 -4.74 5.33 2.70
C LEU A 80 -5.30 4.68 3.95
N ASP A 81 -5.52 5.45 5.02
CA ASP A 81 -6.05 4.96 6.29
C ASP A 81 -7.43 4.31 6.09
N ARG A 82 -8.33 4.93 5.30
CA ARG A 82 -9.64 4.35 4.94
C ARG A 82 -9.49 3.07 4.14
N TYR A 83 -8.62 3.07 3.14
CA TYR A 83 -8.39 1.93 2.26
C TYR A 83 -7.91 0.72 3.06
N VAL A 84 -6.88 0.90 3.88
CA VAL A 84 -6.33 -0.14 4.76
C VAL A 84 -7.36 -0.62 5.79
N ALA A 85 -8.17 0.28 6.35
CA ALA A 85 -9.23 -0.11 7.27
C ALA A 85 -10.32 -0.96 6.60
N SER A 86 -10.60 -0.68 5.32
CA SER A 86 -11.58 -1.42 4.52
C SER A 86 -11.03 -2.69 3.86
N PHE A 87 -9.70 -2.87 3.86
CA PHE A 87 -9.08 -4.00 3.19
C PHE A 87 -9.36 -5.26 4.01
N PRO A 88 -10.12 -6.23 3.48
CA PRO A 88 -10.37 -7.47 4.18
C PRO A 88 -9.04 -8.23 4.27
N LYS A 89 -8.47 -8.34 5.47
CA LYS A 89 -7.42 -9.34 5.71
C LYS A 89 -8.10 -10.71 5.68
N ALA A 90 -8.21 -11.31 4.50
CA ALA A 90 -8.51 -12.73 4.40
C ALA A 90 -7.32 -13.47 5.03
N MET A 91 -7.51 -14.05 6.22
CA MET A 91 -6.46 -14.88 6.80
C MET A 91 -6.18 -16.03 5.85
N THR A 92 -4.93 -16.27 5.53
CA THR A 92 -4.59 -17.43 4.71
C THR A 92 -4.88 -18.70 5.51
N ASN A 93 -5.16 -19.83 4.84
CA ASN A 93 -5.32 -21.12 5.51
C ASN A 93 -4.11 -21.48 6.40
N GLU A 94 -2.94 -20.98 6.02
CA GLU A 94 -1.69 -21.15 6.77
C GLU A 94 -1.66 -20.30 8.05
N GLU A 95 -2.05 -19.02 7.99
CA GLU A 95 -2.20 -18.16 9.17
C GLU A 95 -3.29 -18.69 10.12
N VAL A 96 -4.41 -19.19 9.58
CA VAL A 96 -5.47 -19.85 10.36
C VAL A 96 -4.94 -21.14 10.99
N GLY A 97 -4.22 -21.95 10.23
CA GLY A 97 -3.61 -23.19 10.70
C GLY A 97 -2.62 -22.96 11.85
N MET A 98 -1.70 -22.01 11.70
CA MET A 98 -0.77 -21.61 12.76
C MET A 98 -1.49 -21.13 14.03
N THR A 99 -2.57 -20.36 13.88
CA THR A 99 -3.37 -19.87 15.01
C THR A 99 -4.08 -21.00 15.75
N LEU A 100 -4.58 -22.00 15.02
CA LEU A 100 -5.27 -23.17 15.57
C LEU A 100 -4.32 -24.26 16.08
N GLY A 101 -3.00 -24.08 15.95
CA GLY A 101 -2.00 -25.11 16.26
C GLY A 101 -2.00 -26.29 15.26
N VAL A 102 -2.64 -26.10 14.10
CA VAL A 102 -2.70 -27.06 13.00
C VAL A 102 -1.74 -26.58 11.92
N VAL A 103 -0.47 -26.96 11.99
CA VAL A 103 0.49 -26.66 10.91
C VAL A 103 0.01 -27.42 9.67
N PRO A 104 -0.48 -26.75 8.61
CA PRO A 104 -0.85 -27.44 7.39
C PRO A 104 0.40 -28.10 6.82
N ARG A 105 0.28 -29.33 6.30
CA ARG A 105 1.40 -29.93 5.57
C ARG A 105 1.73 -29.03 4.39
N HIS A 106 2.96 -28.53 4.34
CA HIS A 106 3.49 -27.83 3.18
C HIS A 106 3.59 -28.85 2.05
N GLU A 107 2.57 -28.93 1.19
CA GLU A 107 2.65 -29.76 -0.01
C GLU A 107 3.60 -29.07 -0.99
N GLU A 108 4.87 -29.47 -0.99
CA GLU A 108 5.75 -29.23 -2.13
C GLU A 108 5.18 -30.00 -3.33
N ARG A 109 4.36 -29.35 -4.14
CA ARG A 109 3.95 -29.86 -5.45
C ARG A 109 4.45 -28.94 -6.55
N TYR A 110 5.68 -29.18 -6.95
CA TYR A 110 6.11 -28.94 -8.31
C TYR A 110 6.58 -30.27 -8.89
N GLU A 111 5.70 -30.96 -9.60
CA GLU A 111 6.17 -31.90 -10.63
C GLU A 111 6.61 -31.05 -11.82
N VAL A 112 7.93 -30.91 -11.98
CA VAL A 112 8.50 -30.31 -13.18
C VAL A 112 8.26 -31.30 -14.31
N ALA A 113 7.45 -30.91 -15.30
CA ALA A 113 7.35 -31.68 -16.53
C ALA A 113 8.74 -31.69 -17.18
N ALA A 114 9.37 -32.86 -17.26
CA ALA A 114 10.59 -33.04 -18.03
C ALA A 114 10.24 -32.92 -19.53
N GLU A 115 10.98 -32.08 -20.25
CA GLU A 115 11.05 -32.08 -21.72
C GLU A 115 11.92 -33.22 -22.24
#